data_AF-A0A7Y7Y6J3-F1
#
_entry.id   AF-A0A7Y7Y6J3-F1
#
_cell.length_a   1.000
_cell.length_b   1.000
_cell.length_c   1.000
_cell.angle_alpha   90.00
_cell.angle_beta   90.00
_cell.angle_gamma   90.00
#
_symmetry.space_group_name_H-M   'P 1'
#
loop_
_entity.id
_entity.type
_entity.pdbx_description
1 polymer ?
#
loop_
_entity_poly.entity_id
_entity_poly.type
_entity_poly.pdbx_seq_one_letter_code
_entity_poly.pdbx_strand_id
1 'polypeptide(L)'
;MRSRGFTLIELMITITLFGLLLFVGVPLTQSWTNSAYQRDAAGLLKQGISRTKAIALRNQGAVQDSAPAAVLCRSGQNLQLFRLAAGQAIDCATTTPPLWSSPLPAAASIQSAGVDLACVAFNNRGLALSSSTCTTATLQVTAGSESSVDVPLI
;
A
#
# COMPACT_ATOMS: atom_id res chain seq x y z
N MET A 1 27.00 -29.34 48.33
CA MET A 1 26.04 -29.30 47.20
C MET A 1 26.81 -29.65 45.93
N ARG A 2 26.39 -30.68 45.19
CA ARG A 2 27.10 -31.16 43.99
C ARG A 2 26.51 -30.46 42.76
N SER A 3 27.26 -29.55 42.15
CA SER A 3 26.90 -28.92 40.88
C SER A 3 26.92 -29.98 39.77
N ARG A 4 25.76 -30.31 39.20
CA ARG A 4 25.70 -31.15 38.00
C ARG A 4 26.03 -30.27 36.80
N GLY A 5 27.19 -30.47 36.19
CA GLY A 5 27.59 -29.79 34.95
C GLY A 5 26.90 -30.42 33.73
N PHE A 6 26.71 -29.62 32.69
CA PHE A 6 26.28 -30.10 31.36
C PHE A 6 27.41 -30.89 30.71
N THR A 7 27.07 -31.99 30.02
CA THR A 7 28.07 -32.72 29.24
C THR A 7 28.31 -32.03 27.90
N LEU A 8 29.52 -32.19 27.34
CA LEU A 8 29.88 -31.58 26.05
C LEU A 8 28.95 -32.06 24.92
N ILE A 9 28.58 -33.35 24.94
CA ILE A 9 27.65 -33.93 23.96
C ILE A 9 26.23 -33.35 24.08
N GLU A 10 25.76 -33.10 25.31
CA GLU A 10 24.43 -32.52 25.56
C GLU A 10 24.37 -31.07 25.05
N LEU A 11 25.45 -30.30 25.23
CA LEU A 11 25.58 -28.97 24.63
C LEU A 11 25.54 -29.02 23.10
N MET A 12 26.26 -29.98 22.48
CA MET A 12 26.26 -30.13 21.01
C MET A 12 24.87 -30.46 20.47
N ILE A 13 24.16 -31.39 21.11
CA ILE A 13 22.81 -31.80 20.68
C ILE A 13 21.83 -30.62 20.83
N THR A 14 21.87 -29.90 21.96
CA THR A 14 20.95 -28.77 22.18
C THR A 14 21.18 -27.63 21.20
N ILE A 15 22.43 -27.25 20.93
CA ILE A 15 22.74 -26.22 19.93
C ILE A 15 22.33 -26.67 18.53
N THR A 16 22.52 -27.95 18.20
CA THR A 16 22.12 -28.50 16.89
C THR A 16 20.61 -28.47 16.71
N LEU A 17 19.84 -28.90 17.71
CA LEU A 17 18.38 -28.85 17.69
C LEU A 17 17.87 -27.41 17.64
N PHE A 18 18.48 -26.51 18.41
CA PHE A 18 18.14 -25.09 18.38
C PHE A 18 18.41 -24.47 17.01
N GLY A 19 19.55 -24.79 16.39
CA GLY A 19 19.87 -24.35 15.03
C GLY A 19 18.84 -24.83 14.00
N LEU A 20 18.40 -26.09 14.08
CA LEU A 20 17.38 -26.64 13.20
C LEU A 20 16.02 -25.94 13.38
N LEU A 21 15.64 -25.64 14.62
CA LEU A 21 14.41 -24.90 14.92
C LEU A 21 14.45 -23.47 14.36
N LEU A 22 15.58 -22.76 14.53
CA LEU A 22 15.74 -21.41 13.98
C LEU A 22 15.68 -21.41 12.45
N PHE A 23 16.29 -22.39 11.80
CA PHE A 23 16.28 -22.50 10.34
C PHE A 23 14.85 -22.57 9.76
N VAL A 24 13.94 -23.25 10.46
CA VAL A 24 12.52 -23.34 10.06
C VAL A 24 11.71 -22.12 10.52
N GLY A 25 11.98 -21.57 11.71
CA GLY A 25 11.20 -20.49 12.30
C GLY A 25 11.37 -19.11 11.64
N VAL A 26 12.58 -18.81 11.15
CA VAL A 26 12.89 -17.51 10.52
C VAL A 26 12.08 -17.26 9.23
N PRO A 27 12.06 -18.13 8.21
CA PRO A 27 11.33 -17.88 6.96
C PRO A 27 9.82 -17.76 7.19
N LEU A 28 9.27 -18.52 8.15
CA LEU A 28 7.85 -18.43 8.50
C LEU A 28 7.51 -17.03 9.04
N THR A 29 8.32 -16.50 9.94
CA THR A 29 8.12 -15.17 10.53
C THR A 29 8.21 -14.06 9.46
N GLN A 30 9.13 -14.20 8.49
CA GLN A 30 9.25 -13.25 7.38
C GLN A 30 8.01 -13.26 6.47
N SER A 31 7.53 -14.44 6.05
CA SER A 31 6.32 -14.56 5.22
C SER A 31 5.08 -13.96 5.89
N TRP A 32 4.89 -14.23 7.20
CA TRP A 32 3.79 -13.67 7.97
C TRP A 32 3.84 -12.14 8.04
N THR A 33 5.04 -11.58 8.22
CA THR A 33 5.26 -10.13 8.28
C THR A 33 4.97 -9.49 6.91
N ASN A 34 5.47 -10.07 5.81
CA ASN A 34 5.20 -9.58 4.45
C ASN A 34 3.70 -9.60 4.14
N SER A 35 3.04 -10.71 4.46
CA SER A 35 1.58 -10.85 4.38
C SER A 35 0.82 -9.78 5.19
N ALA A 36 1.31 -9.41 6.37
CA ALA A 36 0.72 -8.35 7.18
C ALA A 36 0.88 -6.98 6.52
N TYR A 37 2.07 -6.64 6.04
CA TYR A 37 2.33 -5.40 5.31
C TYR A 37 1.49 -5.28 4.03
N GLN A 38 1.33 -6.38 3.30
CA GLN A 38 0.51 -6.42 2.09
C GLN A 38 -0.97 -6.11 2.40
N ARG A 39 -1.52 -6.75 3.44
CA ARG A 39 -2.92 -6.51 3.85
C ARG A 39 -3.13 -5.09 4.36
N ASP A 40 -2.17 -4.55 5.12
CA ASP A 40 -2.21 -3.18 5.60
C ASP A 40 -2.17 -2.19 4.44
N ALA A 41 -1.22 -2.33 3.52
CA ALA A 41 -1.12 -1.51 2.31
C ALA A 41 -2.41 -1.58 1.45
N ALA A 42 -2.98 -2.77 1.27
CA ALA A 42 -4.25 -2.94 0.56
C ALA A 42 -5.43 -2.27 1.29
N GLY A 43 -5.46 -2.32 2.62
CA GLY A 43 -6.44 -1.62 3.45
C GLY A 43 -6.34 -0.10 3.32
N LEU A 44 -5.13 0.43 3.45
CA LEU A 44 -4.83 1.86 3.28
C LEU A 44 -5.18 2.36 1.88
N LEU A 45 -4.88 1.55 0.85
CA LEU A 45 -5.23 1.86 -0.53
C LEU A 45 -6.76 1.91 -0.73
N LYS A 46 -7.50 0.91 -0.23
CA LYS A 46 -8.98 0.90 -0.27
C LYS A 46 -9.57 2.09 0.45
N GLN A 47 -9.02 2.45 1.62
CA GLN A 47 -9.42 3.63 2.38
C GLN A 47 -9.15 4.92 1.59
N GLY A 48 -7.96 5.05 0.99
CA GLY A 48 -7.58 6.19 0.16
C GLY A 48 -8.53 6.37 -1.02
N ILE A 49 -8.78 5.29 -1.79
CA ILE A 49 -9.71 5.28 -2.93
C ILE A 49 -11.11 5.71 -2.48
N SER A 50 -11.63 5.11 -1.40
CA SER A 50 -12.96 5.41 -0.89
C SER A 50 -13.09 6.87 -0.45
N ARG A 51 -12.07 7.42 0.21
CA ARG A 51 -12.02 8.83 0.59
C ARG A 51 -11.98 9.73 -0.63
N THR A 52 -11.13 9.43 -1.61
CA THR A 52 -11.00 10.23 -2.84
C THR A 52 -12.32 10.24 -3.61
N LYS A 53 -12.97 9.08 -3.77
CA LYS A 53 -14.29 8.97 -4.40
C LYS A 53 -15.34 9.79 -3.65
N ALA A 54 -15.36 9.74 -2.32
CA ALA A 54 -16.28 10.53 -1.51
C ALA A 54 -16.04 12.04 -1.64
N ILE A 55 -14.78 12.50 -1.70
CA ILE A 55 -14.44 13.91 -1.92
C ILE A 55 -14.84 14.34 -3.35
N ALA A 56 -14.62 13.49 -4.35
CA ALA A 56 -15.02 13.75 -5.72
C ALA A 56 -16.53 13.95 -5.84
N LEU A 57 -17.33 13.07 -5.21
CA LEU A 57 -18.79 13.14 -5.20
C LEU A 57 -19.34 14.40 -4.50
N ARG A 58 -18.63 14.92 -3.50
CA ARG A 58 -19.00 16.20 -2.85
C ARG A 58 -18.77 17.41 -3.75
N ASN A 59 -17.91 17.28 -4.78
CA ASN A 59 -17.63 18.28 -5.81
C ASN A 59 -17.44 19.72 -5.27
N GLN A 60 -16.71 19.89 -4.16
CA GLN A 60 -16.50 21.20 -3.53
C GLN A 60 -15.75 22.20 -4.43
N GLY A 61 -15.01 21.69 -5.42
CA GLY A 61 -14.29 22.48 -6.42
C GLY A 61 -15.14 22.95 -7.61
N ALA A 62 -16.45 22.65 -7.60
CA ALA A 62 -17.40 22.97 -8.68
C ALA A 62 -16.92 22.50 -10.07
N VAL A 63 -16.25 21.34 -10.12
CA VAL A 63 -15.77 20.73 -11.37
C VAL A 63 -16.98 20.29 -12.18
N GLN A 64 -16.95 20.56 -13.49
CA GLN A 64 -18.02 20.23 -14.42
C GLN A 64 -17.65 19.01 -15.28
N ASP A 65 -18.66 18.40 -15.87
CA ASP A 65 -18.52 17.27 -16.81
C ASP A 65 -17.68 16.11 -16.25
N SER A 66 -16.85 15.51 -17.11
CA SER A 66 -15.96 14.39 -16.79
C SER A 66 -14.58 14.83 -16.30
N ALA A 67 -14.41 16.10 -15.91
CA ALA A 67 -13.13 16.58 -15.40
C ALA A 67 -12.84 15.98 -13.99
N PRO A 68 -11.55 15.85 -13.63
CA PRO A 68 -11.17 15.26 -12.35
C PRO A 68 -11.55 16.19 -11.18
N ALA A 69 -12.30 15.67 -10.21
CA ALA A 69 -12.76 16.40 -9.03
C ALA A 69 -11.91 16.09 -7.79
N ALA A 70 -11.36 14.89 -7.70
CA ALA A 70 -10.38 14.51 -6.68
C ALA A 70 -9.40 13.48 -7.21
N VAL A 71 -8.21 13.43 -6.62
CA VAL A 71 -7.13 12.51 -6.99
C VAL A 71 -6.48 11.92 -5.75
N LEU A 72 -6.16 10.62 -5.83
CA LEU A 72 -5.27 9.91 -4.94
C LEU A 72 -3.92 9.76 -5.64
N CYS A 73 -2.90 10.40 -5.12
CA CYS A 73 -1.53 10.33 -5.63
C CYS A 73 -0.68 9.42 -4.74
N ARG A 74 0.25 8.68 -5.34
CA ARG A 74 1.36 8.06 -4.62
C ARG A 74 2.60 8.93 -4.79
N SER A 75 3.16 9.39 -3.68
CA SER A 75 4.42 10.12 -3.65
C SER A 75 5.39 9.34 -2.76
N GLY A 76 6.28 8.58 -3.39
CA GLY A 76 7.14 7.61 -2.71
C GLY A 76 6.33 6.53 -1.96
N GLN A 77 6.49 6.51 -0.63
CA GLN A 77 5.76 5.61 0.28
C GLN A 77 4.60 6.31 0.98
N ASN A 78 4.07 7.40 0.43
CA ASN A 78 2.88 8.07 0.95
C ASN A 78 1.77 8.08 -0.09
N LEU A 79 0.56 7.72 0.35
CA LEU A 79 -0.67 8.02 -0.38
C LEU A 79 -1.16 9.40 0.06
N GLN A 80 -1.53 10.22 -0.91
CA GLN A 80 -1.96 11.60 -0.68
C GLN A 80 -3.23 11.89 -1.46
N LEU A 81 -4.23 12.43 -0.78
CA LEU A 81 -5.51 12.82 -1.36
C LEU A 81 -5.53 14.33 -1.59
N PHE A 82 -5.85 14.72 -2.81
CA PHE A 82 -6.07 16.11 -3.19
C PHE A 82 -7.47 16.30 -3.77
N ARG A 83 -8.06 17.46 -3.47
CA ARG A 83 -9.26 17.96 -4.16
C ARG A 83 -8.82 18.85 -5.32
N LEU A 84 -9.60 18.87 -6.38
CA LEU A 84 -9.34 19.72 -7.55
C LEU A 84 -10.48 20.74 -7.70
N ALA A 85 -10.13 21.95 -8.11
CA ALA A 85 -11.09 22.97 -8.53
C ALA A 85 -11.28 22.94 -10.06
N ALA A 86 -12.35 23.57 -10.55
CA ALA A 86 -12.63 23.67 -11.98
C ALA A 86 -11.41 24.19 -12.77
N GLY A 87 -11.00 23.44 -13.80
CA GLY A 87 -9.85 23.77 -14.65
C GLY A 87 -8.47 23.43 -14.05
N GLN A 88 -8.39 22.90 -12.82
CA GLN A 88 -7.10 22.46 -12.27
C GLN A 88 -6.64 21.14 -12.88
N ALA A 89 -5.37 21.10 -13.29
CA ALA A 89 -4.70 19.88 -13.72
C ALA A 89 -4.35 18.99 -12.52
N ILE A 90 -4.20 17.69 -12.77
CA ILE A 90 -3.71 16.74 -11.78
C ILE A 90 -2.21 16.96 -11.60
N ASP A 91 -1.79 17.29 -10.38
CA ASP A 91 -0.39 17.42 -10.00
C ASP A 91 -0.11 16.66 -8.69
N CYS A 92 0.55 15.51 -8.82
CA CYS A 92 0.94 14.68 -7.68
C CYS A 92 2.27 15.11 -7.03
N ALA A 93 2.96 16.09 -7.61
CA ALA A 93 4.18 16.69 -7.06
C ALA A 93 3.89 18.03 -6.35
N THR A 94 2.61 18.41 -6.23
CA THR A 94 2.20 19.64 -5.55
C THR A 94 2.72 19.70 -4.12
N THR A 95 3.12 20.91 -3.70
CA THR A 95 3.52 21.19 -2.31
C THR A 95 2.34 21.59 -1.44
N THR A 96 1.13 21.64 -2.00
CA THR A 96 -0.09 21.92 -1.23
C THR A 96 -0.32 20.81 -0.20
N PRO A 97 -0.80 21.15 1.01
CA PRO A 97 -1.06 20.14 2.02
C PRO A 97 -2.19 19.21 1.55
N PRO A 98 -2.00 17.88 1.58
CA PRO A 98 -3.04 16.94 1.19
C PRO A 98 -4.19 16.98 2.21
N LEU A 99 -5.41 16.74 1.73
CA LEU A 99 -6.59 16.62 2.60
C LEU A 99 -6.51 15.38 3.50
N TRP A 100 -5.83 14.35 3.02
CA TRP A 100 -5.54 13.13 3.76
C TRP A 100 -4.25 12.54 3.23
N SER A 101 -3.43 12.01 4.13
CA SER A 101 -2.26 11.24 3.76
C SER A 101 -2.12 10.02 4.67
N SER A 102 -1.48 8.98 4.14
CA SER A 102 -1.08 7.82 4.92
C SER A 102 0.24 7.25 4.40
N PRO A 103 1.18 6.91 5.30
CA PRO A 103 2.36 6.16 4.92
C PRO A 103 1.96 4.73 4.56
N LEU A 104 2.60 4.18 3.54
CA LEU A 104 2.56 2.77 3.19
C LEU A 104 3.70 2.05 3.92
N PRO A 105 3.50 0.78 4.30
CA PRO A 105 4.60 -0.07 4.75
C PRO A 105 5.73 -0.10 3.70
N ALA A 106 6.97 0.13 4.12
CA ALA A 106 8.11 0.24 3.20
C ALA A 106 8.35 -1.03 2.35
N ALA A 107 7.92 -2.19 2.86
CA ALA A 107 8.00 -3.48 2.16
C ALA A 107 6.91 -3.68 1.10
N ALA A 108 5.89 -2.82 1.06
CA ALA A 108 4.78 -2.92 0.12
C ALA A 108 5.01 -2.06 -1.13
N SER A 109 4.61 -2.59 -2.29
CA SER A 109 4.50 -1.84 -3.54
C SER A 109 3.09 -1.91 -4.09
N ILE A 110 2.69 -0.87 -4.82
CA ILE A 110 1.38 -0.76 -5.47
C ILE A 110 1.63 -0.53 -6.95
N GLN A 111 1.16 -1.46 -7.77
CA GLN A 111 1.37 -1.45 -9.20
C GLN A 111 0.05 -1.53 -9.95
N SER A 112 0.04 -1.02 -11.18
CA SER A 112 -1.03 -1.15 -12.15
C SER A 112 -0.40 -1.64 -13.44
N ALA A 113 -0.77 -2.84 -13.90
CA ALA A 113 -0.18 -3.46 -15.09
C ALA A 113 1.37 -3.50 -15.07
N GLY A 114 1.96 -3.81 -13.91
CA GLY A 114 3.41 -3.91 -13.72
C GLY A 114 4.16 -2.58 -13.57
N VAL A 115 3.47 -1.44 -13.63
CA VAL A 115 4.06 -0.11 -13.40
C VAL A 115 3.65 0.42 -12.03
N ASP A 116 4.56 1.07 -11.31
CA ASP A 116 4.22 1.70 -10.03
C ASP A 116 3.06 2.69 -10.19
N LEU A 117 2.11 2.63 -9.26
CA LEU A 117 0.98 3.55 -9.22
C LEU A 117 1.48 4.98 -9.09
N ALA A 118 1.12 5.83 -10.05
CA ALA A 118 1.27 7.28 -9.92
C ALA A 118 0.02 7.92 -9.28
N CYS A 119 -1.16 7.67 -9.84
CA CYS A 119 -2.41 8.15 -9.26
C CYS A 119 -3.68 7.40 -9.69
N VAL A 120 -4.76 7.67 -8.97
CA VAL A 120 -6.15 7.35 -9.32
C VAL A 120 -6.97 8.62 -9.19
N ALA A 121 -7.70 9.01 -10.24
CA ALA A 121 -8.54 10.20 -10.24
C ALA A 121 -10.02 9.84 -10.43
N PHE A 122 -10.89 10.63 -9.81
CA PHE A 122 -12.35 10.48 -9.91
C PHE A 122 -13.00 11.79 -10.36
N ASN A 123 -14.01 11.71 -11.22
CA ASN A 123 -14.86 12.85 -11.55
C ASN A 123 -15.94 13.09 -10.47
N ASN A 124 -16.71 14.17 -10.62
CA ASN A 124 -17.81 14.53 -9.72
C ASN A 124 -18.98 13.51 -9.69
N ARG A 125 -18.97 12.47 -10.53
CA ARG A 125 -19.90 11.34 -10.53
C ARG A 125 -19.33 10.09 -9.86
N GLY A 126 -18.12 10.17 -9.32
CA GLY A 126 -17.43 9.05 -8.69
C GLY A 126 -16.94 7.98 -9.66
N LEU A 127 -16.85 8.30 -10.96
CA LEU A 127 -16.26 7.43 -11.97
C LEU A 127 -14.76 7.68 -12.05
N ALA A 128 -13.99 6.59 -12.12
CA ALA A 128 -12.54 6.67 -12.30
C ALA A 128 -12.22 7.21 -13.70
N LEU A 129 -11.21 8.07 -13.79
CA LEU A 129 -10.76 8.69 -15.04
C LEU A 129 -9.37 8.18 -15.41
N SER A 130 -9.18 7.79 -16.68
CA SER A 130 -7.86 7.52 -17.20
C SER A 130 -7.23 8.82 -17.72
N SER A 131 -6.03 9.13 -17.26
CA SER A 131 -5.21 10.21 -17.80
C SER A 131 -3.83 9.67 -18.17
N SER A 132 -2.92 10.53 -18.66
CA SER A 132 -1.53 10.14 -18.90
C SER A 132 -0.79 9.70 -17.63
N THR A 133 -1.29 10.07 -16.44
CA THR A 133 -0.67 9.78 -15.14
C THR A 133 -1.53 8.90 -14.24
N CYS A 134 -2.86 8.93 -14.37
CA CYS A 134 -3.76 8.17 -13.50
C CYS A 134 -4.37 6.96 -14.20
N THR A 135 -4.43 5.86 -13.46
CA THR A 135 -4.98 4.58 -13.93
C THR A 135 -6.43 4.38 -13.49
N THR A 136 -7.18 3.62 -14.29
CA THR A 136 -8.51 3.08 -13.97
C THR A 136 -8.50 1.56 -13.79
N ALA A 137 -7.33 0.92 -13.90
CA ALA A 137 -7.18 -0.51 -13.78
C ALA A 137 -7.20 -0.96 -12.31
N THR A 138 -7.41 -2.26 -12.10
CA THR A 138 -7.22 -2.91 -10.81
C THR A 138 -5.78 -2.73 -10.34
N LEU A 139 -5.63 -2.34 -9.08
CA LEU A 139 -4.33 -2.13 -8.46
C LEU A 139 -3.86 -3.40 -7.78
N GLN A 140 -2.60 -3.74 -7.99
CA GLN A 140 -1.95 -4.91 -7.43
C GLN A 140 -1.04 -4.47 -6.29
N VAL A 141 -1.29 -4.98 -5.09
CA VAL A 141 -0.45 -4.73 -3.92
C VAL A 141 0.44 -5.94 -3.69
N THR A 142 1.75 -5.74 -3.65
CA THR A 142 2.76 -6.78 -3.41
C THR A 142 3.61 -6.44 -2.20
N ALA A 143 4.08 -7.45 -1.46
CA ALA A 143 5.08 -7.25 -0.41
C ALA A 143 6.02 -8.46 -0.35
N GLY A 144 7.33 -8.23 -0.44
CA GLY A 144 8.32 -9.30 -0.51
C GLY A 144 8.05 -10.26 -1.69
N SER A 145 8.01 -11.56 -1.40
CA SER A 145 7.73 -12.64 -2.37
C SER A 145 6.28 -13.13 -2.35
N GLU A 146 5.37 -12.41 -1.68
CA GLU A 146 3.96 -12.80 -1.62
C GLU A 146 3.25 -12.56 -2.97
N SER A 147 2.25 -13.38 -3.27
CA SER A 147 1.38 -13.19 -4.44
C SER A 147 0.58 -11.89 -4.31
N SER A 148 0.35 -11.16 -5.40
CA SER A 148 -0.32 -9.86 -5.36
C SER A 148 -1.75 -9.94 -4.81
N VAL A 149 -2.14 -8.91 -4.05
CA VAL A 149 -3.53 -8.68 -3.63
C VAL A 149 -4.14 -7.65 -4.56
N ASP A 150 -5.23 -8.04 -5.23
CA ASP A 150 -5.96 -7.16 -6.13
C ASP A 150 -6.91 -6.23 -5.36
N VAL A 151 -6.84 -4.95 -5.69
CA VAL A 151 -7.70 -3.90 -5.17
C VAL A 151 -8.40 -3.22 -6.36
N PRO A 152 -9.68 -3.56 -6.60
CA PRO A 152 -10.45 -2.90 -7.65
C PRO A 152 -10.80 -1.46 -7.26
N LEU A 153 -11.03 -0.61 -8.27
CA LEU A 153 -11.48 0.78 -8.09
C LEU A 153 -13.01 0.92 -8.01
N ILE A 154 -13.74 -0.17 -8.25
CA ILE A 154 -15.21 -0.23 -8.29
C ILE A 154 -15.77 -1.09 -7.16
#